data_AF-J0KM58-F1
#
_entry.id   AF-J0KM58-F1
#
_cell.length_a   1.000
_cell.length_b   1.000
_cell.length_c   1.000
_cell.angle_alpha   90.00
_cell.angle_beta   90.00
_cell.angle_gamma   90.00
#
_symmetry.space_group_name_H-M   'P 1'
#
loop_
_entity.id
_entity.type
_entity.pdbx_description
1 polymer ?
#
loop_
_entity_poly.entity_id
_entity_poly.type
_entity_poly.pdbx_seq_one_letter_code
_entity_poly.pdbx_strand_id
1 'polypeptide(L)' 'MIHSGDFAITQSPLRISIDATRRIAQHARDSGIHAAVPELAETLFRQAEEAGYADEEAAAVVKVMRANR' A
#
# COMPACT_ATOMS: atom_id res chain seq x y z
N MET A 1 16.46 5.94 -3.67
CA MET A 1 15.04 5.68 -4.00
C MET A 1 14.10 6.46 -3.08
N ILE A 2 13.72 5.98 -1.89
CA ILE A 2 12.70 6.68 -1.07
C ILE A 2 13.14 8.09 -0.61
N HIS A 3 14.41 8.25 -0.20
CA HIS A 3 14.95 9.56 0.17
C HIS A 3 15.15 10.50 -1.03
N SER A 4 15.39 9.94 -2.23
CA SER A 4 15.53 10.73 -3.46
C SER A 4 14.18 11.04 -4.12
N GLY A 5 13.06 10.57 -3.57
CA GLY A 5 11.73 10.73 -4.16
C GLY A 5 11.52 9.93 -5.46
N ASP A 6 12.43 9.00 -5.75
CA ASP A 6 12.36 8.14 -6.93
C ASP A 6 11.66 6.83 -6.56
N PHE A 7 10.53 6.60 -7.22
CA PHE A 7 9.62 5.46 -7.03
C PHE A 7 9.32 4.74 -8.35
N ALA A 8 10.17 4.92 -9.38
CA ALA A 8 10.07 4.17 -10.63
C ALA A 8 10.13 2.65 -10.34
N ILE A 9 9.37 1.84 -11.10
CA ILE A 9 9.31 0.38 -10.90
C ILE A 9 10.70 -0.24 -11.09
N THR A 10 11.25 -0.81 -10.03
CA THR A 10 12.49 -1.58 -10.01
C THR A 10 12.29 -3.05 -9.66
N GLN A 11 11.20 -3.40 -8.95
CA GLN A 11 10.89 -4.75 -8.49
C GLN A 11 9.40 -5.12 -8.58
N SER A 12 8.53 -4.46 -7.79
CA SER A 12 7.09 -4.78 -7.74
C SER A 12 6.23 -3.52 -7.82
N PRO A 13 5.34 -3.42 -8.83
CA PRO A 13 4.34 -2.36 -8.87
C PRO A 13 3.40 -2.41 -7.67
N LEU A 14 2.96 -1.24 -7.20
CA LEU A 14 2.03 -1.09 -6.07
C LEU A 14 0.71 -1.85 -6.30
N ARG A 15 0.21 -1.91 -7.54
CA ARG A 15 -1.02 -2.64 -7.88
C ARG A 15 -1.06 -4.10 -7.41
N ILE A 16 0.08 -4.78 -7.39
CA ILE A 16 0.15 -6.17 -6.88
C ILE A 16 -0.03 -6.20 -5.36
N SER A 17 0.58 -5.23 -4.66
CA SER A 17 0.50 -5.09 -3.21
C SER A 17 -0.90 -4.70 -2.72
N ILE A 18 -1.67 -3.94 -3.52
CA ILE A 18 -3.08 -3.60 -3.23
C ILE A 18 -3.90 -4.89 -3.08
N ASP A 19 -3.90 -5.75 -4.10
CA ASP A 19 -4.65 -7.01 -4.06
C ASP A 19 -4.16 -7.99 -2.99
N ALA A 20 -2.86 -7.99 -2.70
CA ALA A 20 -2.30 -8.82 -1.63
C ALA A 20 -2.79 -8.35 -0.25
N THR A 21 -2.66 -7.06 0.05
CA THR A 21 -3.05 -6.50 1.37
C THR A 21 -4.55 -6.60 1.61
N ARG A 22 -5.39 -6.35 0.59
CA ARG A 22 -6.84 -6.56 0.67
C ARG A 22 -7.21 -7.99 1.06
N ARG A 23 -6.58 -9.00 0.45
CA ARG A 23 -6.82 -10.41 0.77
C ARG A 23 -6.36 -10.77 2.18
N ILE A 24 -5.21 -10.25 2.61
CA ILE A 24 -4.68 -10.50 3.96
C ILE A 24 -5.58 -9.84 5.02
N ALA A 25 -5.99 -8.59 4.81
CA ALA A 25 -6.88 -7.87 5.72
C ALA A 25 -8.24 -8.56 5.82
N GLN A 26 -8.79 -9.02 4.69
CA GLN A 26 -10.03 -9.80 4.68
C GLN A 26 -9.89 -11.11 5.47
N HIS A 27 -8.84 -11.89 5.20
CA HIS A 27 -8.59 -13.12 5.95
C HIS A 27 -8.39 -12.86 7.45
N ALA A 28 -7.73 -11.76 7.81
CA ALA A 28 -7.51 -11.40 9.21
C ALA A 28 -8.82 -11.14 9.94
N ARG A 29 -9.74 -10.38 9.32
CA ARG A 29 -11.09 -10.14 9.83
C ARG A 29 -11.89 -11.44 9.97
N ASP A 30 -11.86 -12.29 8.94
CA ASP A 30 -12.67 -13.51 8.87
C ASP A 30 -12.20 -14.59 9.86
N SER A 31 -10.89 -14.66 10.13
CA SER A 31 -10.29 -15.68 11.00
C SER A 31 -10.08 -15.23 12.45
N GLY A 32 -10.38 -13.97 12.76
CA GLY A 32 -10.20 -13.41 14.11
C GLY A 32 -8.74 -13.26 14.53
N ILE A 33 -7.79 -13.25 13.59
CA ILE A 33 -6.39 -12.90 13.86
C ILE A 33 -6.21 -11.38 13.84
N HIS A 34 -5.07 -10.91 14.38
CA HIS A 34 -4.81 -9.48 14.52
C HIS A 34 -4.79 -8.74 13.17
N ALA A 35 -5.79 -7.88 12.94
CA ALA A 35 -6.01 -7.23 11.65
C ALA A 35 -5.38 -5.83 11.51
N ALA A 36 -4.93 -5.19 12.60
CA ALA A 36 -4.61 -3.76 12.54
C ALA A 36 -3.47 -3.40 11.57
N VAL A 37 -2.45 -4.26 11.43
CA VAL A 37 -1.35 -4.04 10.46
C VAL A 37 -1.82 -4.29 9.01
N PRO A 38 -2.46 -5.43 8.68
CA PRO A 38 -3.08 -5.62 7.38
C PRO A 38 -4.06 -4.52 6.95
N GLU A 39 -4.92 -4.05 7.87
CA GLU A 39 -5.91 -3.01 7.60
C GLU A 39 -5.28 -1.64 7.38
N LEU A 40 -4.24 -1.31 8.15
CA LEU A 40 -3.46 -0.10 7.90
C LEU A 40 -2.80 -0.16 6.52
N ALA A 41 -2.19 -1.29 6.16
CA ALA A 41 -1.56 -1.48 4.86
C ALA A 41 -2.57 -1.39 3.71
N GLU A 42 -3.72 -2.07 3.82
CA GLU A 42 -4.83 -1.98 2.86
C GLU A 42 -5.28 -0.52 2.68
N THR A 43 -5.49 0.19 3.80
CA THR A 43 -5.94 1.59 3.78
C THR A 43 -4.96 2.49 3.03
N LEU A 44 -3.67 2.38 3.35
CA LEU A 44 -2.64 3.22 2.74
C LEU A 44 -2.44 2.91 1.26
N PHE A 45 -2.48 1.63 0.87
CA PHE A 45 -2.31 1.23 -0.52
C PHE A 45 -3.53 1.60 -1.37
N ARG A 46 -4.75 1.48 -0.83
CA ARG A 46 -5.97 1.99 -1.47
C ARG A 46 -5.90 3.50 -1.68
N GLN A 47 -5.47 4.27 -0.67
CA GLN A 47 -5.29 5.72 -0.82
C GLN A 47 -4.24 6.07 -1.89
N ALA A 48 -3.19 5.27 -2.02
CA ALA A 48 -2.18 5.47 -3.06
C ALA A 48 -2.71 5.12 -4.46
N GLU A 49 -3.58 4.12 -4.58
CA GLU A 49 -4.34 3.83 -5.81
C GLU A 49 -5.23 5.00 -6.21
N GLU A 50 -6.03 5.50 -5.27
CA GLU A 50 -6.94 6.65 -5.46
C GLU A 50 -6.18 7.91 -5.87
N ALA A 51 -4.93 8.06 -5.43
CA ALA A 51 -4.03 9.14 -5.81
C ALA A 51 -3.30 8.93 -7.16
N GLY A 52 -3.51 7.81 -7.85
CA GLY A 52 -2.94 7.51 -9.16
C GLY A 52 -1.54 6.88 -9.13
N TYR A 53 -1.09 6.35 -7.99
CA TYR A 53 0.27 5.80 -7.82
C TYR A 53 0.34 4.28 -8.02
N ALA A 54 -0.71 3.63 -8.52
CA ALA A 54 -0.79 2.16 -8.68
C ALA A 54 0.33 1.57 -9.56
N ASP A 55 0.87 2.39 -10.46
CA ASP A 55 1.89 2.03 -11.44
C ASP A 55 3.31 2.44 -11.03
N GLU A 56 3.49 2.88 -9.79
CA GLU A 56 4.79 3.10 -9.18
C GLU A 56 5.20 1.91 -8.30
N GLU A 57 6.41 1.94 -7.75
CA GLU A 57 6.83 1.02 -6.68
C GLU A 57 5.84 1.04 -5.50
N ALA A 58 5.74 -0.09 -4.77
CA ALA A 58 4.98 -0.14 -3.52
C ALA A 58 5.40 0.95 -2.51
N ALA A 59 6.66 1.39 -2.56
CA ALA A 59 7.18 2.48 -1.75
C ALA A 59 6.51 3.85 -2.02
N ALA A 60 5.80 4.03 -3.13
CA ALA A 60 5.04 5.24 -3.46
C ALA A 60 3.96 5.57 -2.41
N VAL A 61 3.58 4.61 -1.57
CA VAL A 61 2.73 4.84 -0.38
C VAL A 61 3.25 5.97 0.52
N VAL A 62 4.56 6.21 0.54
CA VAL A 62 5.19 7.32 1.28
C VAL A 62 4.62 8.67 0.83
N LYS A 63 4.21 8.83 -0.44
CA LYS A 63 3.59 10.07 -0.93
C LYS A 63 2.27 10.36 -0.21
N VAL A 64 1.44 9.35 0.03
CA VAL A 64 0.17 9.47 0.76
C VAL A 64 0.40 9.80 2.24
N MET A 65 1.32 9.09 2.90
CA MET A 65 1.67 9.36 4.31
C MET A 65 2.17 10.80 4.51
N ARG A 66 2.84 11.36 3.49
CA ARG A 66 3.34 12.73 3.49
C ARG A 66 2.29 13.78 3.17
N ALA A 67 1.15 13.42 2.59
CA ALA A 67 0.05 14.34 2.31
C ALA A 67 -0.88 14.50 3.52
N ASN A 68 -0.98 13.47 4.37
CA ASN A 68 -1.87 13.42 5.54
C ASN A 68 -1.17 13.79 6.86
N ARG A 69 -0.29 14.80 6.86
CA ARG A 69 0.44 15.24 8.07
C ARG A 69 -0.27 16.38 8.79
#